data_AF-A0A2L1U7T5-F1
#
_entry.id   AF-A0A2L1U7T5-F1
#
_cell.length_a   1.000
_cell.length_b   1.000
_cell.length_c   1.000
_cell.angle_alpha   90.00
_cell.angle_beta   90.00
_cell.angle_gamma   90.00
#
_symmetry.space_group_name_H-M   'P 1'
#
loop_
_entity.id
_entity.type
_entity.pdbx_description
1 polymer ?
#
loop_
_entity_poly.entity_id
_entity_poly.type
_entity_poly.pdbx_seq_one_letter_code
_entity_poly.pdbx_strand_id
1 'polypeptide(L)'
;MKESINERATETAKKIRKTLKKAFPNTKFSVRSSTFSMGSSVYVSWVDGPLKSDVDSILNRFKSGYFDYMTDVYKITGYEWEGKLVVGAKYISCSRELSPERRARILTKLQESEPDGSWGDFKIHEQTAAEVQLITACELEGHPSQLSGKEVKIYET
;
A
#
# COMPACT_ATOMS: atom_id res chain seq x y z
N MET A 1 30.42 -2.76 -10.04
CA MET A 1 29.00 -3.16 -9.96
C MET A 1 28.72 -3.51 -8.51
N LYS A 2 27.70 -2.93 -7.87
CA LYS A 2 27.22 -3.48 -6.59
C LYS A 2 26.65 -4.87 -6.89
N GLU A 3 27.16 -5.91 -6.27
CA GLU A 3 26.60 -7.25 -6.39
C GLU A 3 25.14 -7.21 -5.89
N SER A 4 24.21 -7.68 -6.71
CA SER A 4 22.80 -7.79 -6.34
C SER A 4 22.50 -9.21 -5.86
N ILE A 5 21.73 -9.30 -4.79
CA ILE A 5 21.26 -10.58 -4.25
C ILE A 5 19.89 -10.86 -4.85
N ASN A 6 19.78 -11.96 -5.60
CA ASN A 6 18.49 -12.46 -6.07
C ASN A 6 17.81 -13.24 -4.95
N GLU A 7 16.55 -12.92 -4.65
CA GLU A 7 15.76 -13.64 -3.65
C GLU A 7 14.42 -14.12 -4.21
N ARG A 8 13.86 -15.15 -3.56
CA ARG A 8 12.53 -15.68 -3.90
C ARG A 8 11.46 -14.73 -3.35
N ALA A 9 10.28 -14.72 -3.98
CA ALA A 9 9.14 -13.94 -3.52
C ALA A 9 8.70 -14.30 -2.08
N THR A 10 9.00 -15.50 -1.59
CA THR A 10 8.78 -15.89 -0.19
C THR A 10 9.64 -15.08 0.79
N GLU A 11 10.88 -14.77 0.44
CA GLU A 11 11.77 -13.93 1.27
C GLU A 11 11.34 -12.46 1.23
N THR A 12 10.98 -11.96 0.04
CA THR A 12 10.38 -10.62 -0.10
C THR A 12 9.12 -10.51 0.74
N ALA A 13 8.24 -11.52 0.72
CA ALA A 13 7.03 -11.55 1.53
C ALA A 13 7.31 -11.53 3.04
N LYS A 14 8.36 -12.21 3.52
CA LYS A 14 8.77 -12.15 4.94
C LYS A 14 9.21 -10.74 5.34
N LYS A 15 10.02 -10.08 4.50
CA LYS A 15 10.47 -8.69 4.72
C LYS A 15 9.30 -7.71 4.73
N ILE A 16 8.36 -7.87 3.80
CA ILE A 16 7.11 -7.10 3.76
C ILE A 16 6.31 -7.30 5.04
N ARG A 17 6.07 -8.55 5.47
CA ARG A 17 5.34 -8.84 6.73
C ARG A 17 6.00 -8.18 7.94
N LYS A 18 7.33 -8.25 8.05
CA LYS A 18 8.09 -7.63 9.16
C LYS A 18 7.90 -6.11 9.16
N THR A 19 7.97 -5.49 7.99
CA THR A 19 7.87 -4.03 7.84
C THR A 19 6.45 -3.54 8.12
N LEU A 20 5.43 -4.22 7.57
CA LEU A 20 4.03 -3.89 7.82
C LEU A 20 3.64 -4.09 9.29
N LYS A 21 4.10 -5.17 9.94
CA LYS A 21 3.84 -5.38 11.38
C LYS A 21 4.48 -4.32 12.26
N LYS A 22 5.65 -3.79 11.87
CA LYS A 22 6.31 -2.69 12.58
C LYS A 22 5.56 -1.37 12.41
N ALA A 23 5.06 -1.09 11.19
CA ALA A 23 4.34 0.14 10.89
C ALA A 23 2.91 0.13 11.47
N PHE A 24 2.24 -1.02 11.42
CA PHE A 24 0.82 -1.19 11.72
C PHE A 24 0.61 -2.42 12.63
N PRO A 25 0.99 -2.33 13.92
CA PRO A 25 0.98 -3.48 14.82
C PRO A 25 -0.43 -4.06 15.06
N ASN A 26 -1.46 -3.23 14.95
CA ASN A 26 -2.85 -3.60 15.23
C ASN A 26 -3.60 -4.14 13.99
N THR A 27 -3.00 -4.10 12.80
CA THR A 27 -3.65 -4.56 11.57
C THR A 27 -3.18 -5.95 11.18
N LYS A 28 -4.13 -6.84 10.90
CA LYS A 28 -3.86 -8.19 10.41
C LYS A 28 -3.71 -8.20 8.89
N PHE A 29 -2.47 -8.26 8.41
CA PHE A 29 -2.18 -8.42 6.98
C PHE A 29 -2.13 -9.89 6.55
N SER A 30 -2.76 -10.19 5.42
CA SER A 30 -2.55 -11.41 4.64
C SER A 30 -1.53 -11.11 3.55
N VAL A 31 -0.35 -11.73 3.63
CA VAL A 31 0.72 -11.57 2.63
C VAL A 31 0.96 -12.91 1.95
N ARG A 32 0.60 -13.02 0.68
CA ARG A 32 0.72 -14.24 -0.13
C ARG A 32 1.76 -14.04 -1.23
N SER A 33 2.64 -15.02 -1.42
CA SER A 33 3.60 -15.03 -2.52
C SER A 33 3.22 -16.10 -3.53
N SER A 34 3.40 -15.82 -4.82
CA SER A 34 3.23 -16.78 -5.91
C SER A 34 4.44 -16.79 -6.84
N THR A 35 4.66 -17.89 -7.54
CA THR A 35 5.70 -18.05 -8.56
C THR A 35 5.08 -18.77 -9.75
N PHE A 36 5.37 -18.29 -10.95
CA PHE A 36 4.81 -18.78 -12.20
C PHE A 36 5.85 -18.61 -13.33
N SER A 37 5.59 -19.19 -14.50
CA SER A 37 6.59 -19.27 -15.60
C SER A 37 7.15 -17.91 -16.05
N MET A 38 6.42 -16.82 -15.83
CA MET A 38 6.79 -15.45 -16.24
C MET A 38 7.19 -14.53 -15.06
N GLY A 39 7.39 -15.09 -13.86
CA GLY A 39 7.92 -14.34 -12.73
C GLY A 39 7.35 -14.75 -11.38
N SER A 40 7.44 -13.82 -10.42
CA SER A 40 6.99 -14.03 -9.06
C SER A 40 6.24 -12.80 -8.57
N SER A 41 5.28 -13.02 -7.66
CA SER A 41 4.46 -11.94 -7.13
C SER A 41 4.27 -12.04 -5.63
N VAL A 42 4.07 -10.89 -4.98
CA VAL A 42 3.61 -10.79 -3.60
C VAL A 42 2.34 -9.93 -3.58
N TYR A 43 1.29 -10.49 -2.99
CA TYR A 43 0.00 -9.85 -2.83
C TYR A 43 -0.29 -9.63 -1.35
N VAL A 44 -0.63 -8.39 -0.99
CA VAL A 44 -0.96 -7.98 0.37
C VAL A 44 -2.43 -7.61 0.45
N SER A 45 -3.17 -8.19 1.39
CA SER A 45 -4.56 -7.81 1.66
C SER A 45 -4.84 -7.65 3.15
N TRP A 46 -5.74 -6.73 3.49
CA TRP A 46 -6.21 -6.49 4.86
C TRP A 46 -7.63 -5.90 4.84
N VAL A 47 -8.25 -5.89 6.02
CA VAL A 47 -9.59 -5.34 6.24
C VAL A 47 -9.46 -4.07 7.08
N ASP A 48 -10.24 -3.04 6.75
CA ASP A 48 -10.29 -1.76 7.46
C ASP A 48 -8.90 -1.14 7.58
N GLY A 49 -8.34 -0.97 8.78
CA GLY A 49 -6.94 -0.62 9.00
C GLY A 49 -6.41 0.60 8.21
N PRO A 50 -5.09 0.71 7.99
CA PRO A 50 -4.47 1.85 7.30
C PRO A 50 -5.00 2.02 5.89
N LEU A 51 -4.90 3.24 5.36
CA LEU A 51 -5.33 3.54 4.01
C LEU A 51 -4.47 2.75 3.02
N LYS A 52 -5.07 2.47 1.85
CA LYS A 52 -4.35 1.78 0.77
C LYS A 52 -3.08 2.55 0.37
N SER A 53 -3.13 3.88 0.35
CA SER A 53 -1.99 4.76 0.04
C SER A 53 -0.81 4.58 0.99
N ASP A 54 -1.07 4.40 2.29
CA ASP A 54 -0.02 4.24 3.31
C ASP A 54 0.72 2.91 3.13
N VAL A 55 -0.07 1.85 2.91
CA VAL A 55 0.49 0.52 2.67
C VAL A 55 1.22 0.47 1.33
N ASP A 56 0.65 1.05 0.27
CA ASP A 56 1.29 1.09 -1.05
C ASP A 56 2.63 1.84 -1.00
N SER A 57 2.71 2.94 -0.26
CA SER A 57 3.95 3.69 -0.05
C SER A 57 5.07 2.85 0.59
N ILE A 58 4.71 2.00 1.57
CA ILE A 58 5.67 1.05 2.17
C ILE A 58 6.06 -0.03 1.14
N LEU A 59 5.08 -0.58 0.41
CA LEU A 59 5.32 -1.66 -0.54
C LEU A 59 6.12 -1.22 -1.77
N ASN A 60 6.01 0.05 -2.18
CA ASN A 60 6.78 0.63 -3.27
C ASN A 60 8.29 0.51 -3.05
N ARG A 61 8.75 0.49 -1.80
CA ARG A 61 10.16 0.29 -1.44
C ARG A 61 10.69 -1.11 -1.75
N PHE A 62 9.82 -2.10 -1.97
CA PHE A 62 10.22 -3.49 -2.27
C PHE A 62 10.15 -3.81 -3.77
N LYS A 63 9.67 -2.87 -4.61
CA LYS A 63 9.58 -3.08 -6.05
C LYS A 63 10.99 -3.24 -6.64
N SER A 64 11.20 -4.36 -7.32
CA SER A 64 12.52 -4.73 -7.86
C SER A 64 12.70 -4.36 -9.33
N GLY A 65 11.71 -3.70 -9.94
CA GLY A 65 11.77 -3.24 -11.31
C GLY A 65 10.49 -2.53 -11.74
N TYR A 66 10.53 -1.95 -12.92
CA TYR A 66 9.42 -1.24 -13.54
C TYR A 66 9.46 -1.39 -15.06
N PHE A 67 8.31 -1.17 -15.70
CA PHE A 67 8.22 -1.16 -17.15
C PHE A 67 8.45 0.26 -17.66
N ASP A 68 9.44 0.45 -18.55
CA ASP A 68 9.72 1.73 -19.20
C ASP A 68 9.01 1.80 -20.54
N TYR A 69 7.90 2.52 -20.57
CA TYR A 69 7.04 2.69 -21.76
C TYR A 69 7.74 3.37 -22.93
N MET A 70 8.79 4.18 -22.69
CA MET A 70 9.50 4.87 -23.77
C MET A 70 10.43 3.92 -24.53
N THR A 71 10.99 2.94 -23.83
CA THR A 71 11.93 1.96 -24.40
C THR A 71 11.32 0.58 -24.64
N ASP A 72 10.07 0.36 -24.25
CA ASP A 72 9.35 -0.93 -24.30
C ASP A 72 10.10 -2.07 -23.57
N VAL A 73 10.81 -1.74 -22.49
CA VAL A 73 11.69 -2.67 -21.78
C VAL A 73 11.38 -2.66 -20.28
N TYR A 74 11.36 -3.85 -19.68
CA TYR A 74 11.30 -4.01 -18.23
C TYR A 74 12.69 -3.82 -17.61
N LYS A 75 12.85 -2.79 -16.78
CA LYS A 75 14.12 -2.45 -16.10
C LYS A 75 14.12 -3.04 -14.70
N ILE A 76 15.19 -3.78 -14.37
CA ILE A 76 15.42 -4.35 -13.04
C ILE A 76 16.30 -3.37 -12.26
N THR A 77 15.77 -2.85 -11.14
CA THR A 77 16.49 -1.94 -10.26
C THR A 77 16.91 -2.62 -8.96
N GLY A 78 16.11 -3.57 -8.48
CA GLY A 78 16.17 -4.05 -7.11
C GLY A 78 15.73 -2.99 -6.09
N TYR A 79 15.86 -3.32 -4.81
CA TYR A 79 15.63 -2.45 -3.67
C TYR A 79 16.73 -2.64 -2.62
N GLU A 80 16.93 -1.62 -1.78
CA GLU A 80 17.92 -1.70 -0.71
C GLU A 80 17.34 -2.36 0.54
N TRP A 81 18.08 -3.33 1.08
CA TRP A 81 17.77 -3.97 2.35
C TRP A 81 19.05 -4.20 3.15
N GLU A 82 19.17 -3.58 4.33
CA GLU A 82 20.30 -3.75 5.24
C GLU A 82 21.67 -3.51 4.54
N GLY A 83 21.75 -2.43 3.75
CA GLY A 83 22.96 -2.04 3.02
C GLY A 83 23.27 -2.89 1.78
N LYS A 84 22.40 -3.84 1.41
CA LYS A 84 22.56 -4.72 0.24
C LYS A 84 21.51 -4.42 -0.81
N LEU A 85 21.91 -4.52 -2.08
CA LEU A 85 20.98 -4.43 -3.20
C LEU A 85 20.32 -5.80 -3.41
N VAL A 86 19.00 -5.84 -3.32
CA VAL A 86 18.20 -7.07 -3.42
C VAL A 86 17.26 -6.99 -4.61
N VAL A 87 17.23 -8.04 -5.43
CA VAL A 87 16.25 -8.23 -6.50
C VAL A 87 15.30 -9.34 -6.06
N GLY A 88 14.10 -8.96 -5.66
CA GLY A 88 13.08 -9.85 -5.13
C GLY A 88 11.92 -10.08 -6.09
N ALA A 89 10.71 -10.14 -5.53
CA ALA A 89 9.50 -10.38 -6.31
C ALA A 89 9.31 -9.37 -7.45
N LYS A 90 8.94 -9.87 -8.63
CA LYS A 90 8.73 -9.04 -9.84
C LYS A 90 7.51 -8.12 -9.70
N TYR A 91 6.43 -8.64 -9.10
CA TYR A 91 5.19 -7.91 -8.93
C TYR A 91 4.82 -7.80 -7.46
N ILE A 92 4.52 -6.60 -7.00
CA ILE A 92 4.02 -6.35 -5.64
C ILE A 92 2.75 -5.54 -5.79
N SER A 93 1.66 -6.05 -5.23
CA SER A 93 0.35 -5.40 -5.28
C SER A 93 -0.40 -5.55 -3.96
N CYS A 94 -1.38 -4.67 -3.76
CA CYS A 94 -2.11 -4.59 -2.53
C CYS A 94 -3.61 -4.32 -2.74
N SER A 95 -4.43 -4.84 -1.84
CA SER A 95 -5.86 -4.56 -1.81
C SER A 95 -6.36 -4.40 -0.38
N ARG A 96 -7.32 -3.50 -0.21
CA ARG A 96 -7.95 -3.19 1.05
C ARG A 96 -9.43 -3.42 0.91
N GLU A 97 -10.00 -4.20 1.83
CA GLU A 97 -11.43 -4.40 1.94
C GLU A 97 -11.96 -3.59 3.13
N LEU A 98 -13.11 -2.94 2.96
CA LEU A 98 -13.77 -2.22 4.05
C LEU A 98 -14.87 -3.11 4.64
N SER A 99 -14.90 -3.22 5.97
CA SER A 99 -15.96 -3.91 6.68
C SER A 99 -17.31 -3.19 6.50
N PRO A 100 -18.44 -3.90 6.62
CA PRO A 100 -19.76 -3.28 6.50
C PRO A 100 -19.97 -2.12 7.48
N GLU A 101 -19.46 -2.24 8.71
CA GLU A 101 -19.57 -1.19 9.75
C GLU A 101 -18.82 0.08 9.37
N ARG A 102 -17.58 -0.07 8.88
CA ARG A 102 -16.76 1.07 8.46
C ARG A 102 -17.33 1.73 7.21
N ARG A 103 -17.83 0.93 6.25
CA ARG A 103 -18.56 1.43 5.07
C ARG A 103 -19.79 2.22 5.45
N ALA A 104 -20.58 1.74 6.40
CA ALA A 104 -21.77 2.44 6.88
C ALA A 104 -21.41 3.80 7.49
N ARG A 105 -20.37 3.89 8.32
CA ARG A 105 -19.91 5.17 8.89
C ARG A 105 -19.46 6.17 7.83
N ILE A 106 -18.69 5.72 6.85
CA ILE A 106 -18.27 6.57 5.72
C ILE A 106 -19.48 7.06 4.94
N LEU A 107 -20.45 6.17 4.67
CA LEU A 107 -21.68 6.52 3.95
C LEU A 107 -22.54 7.53 4.73
N THR A 108 -22.74 7.32 6.03
CA THR A 108 -23.45 8.28 6.89
C THR A 108 -22.79 9.64 6.84
N LYS A 109 -21.45 9.69 6.92
CA LYS A 109 -20.71 10.96 6.87
C LYS A 109 -20.89 11.69 5.54
N LEU A 110 -20.88 10.94 4.44
CA LEU A 110 -21.09 11.49 3.10
C LEU A 110 -22.52 12.03 2.91
N GLN A 111 -23.52 11.31 3.41
CA GLN A 111 -24.92 11.73 3.37
C GLN A 111 -25.18 12.98 4.21
N GLU A 112 -24.50 13.16 5.34
CA GLU A 112 -24.58 14.39 6.14
C GLU A 112 -24.02 15.61 5.41
N SER A 113 -22.93 15.44 4.66
CA SER A 113 -22.31 16.55 3.91
C SER A 113 -23.05 16.91 2.63
N GLU A 114 -23.65 15.92 1.96
CA GLU A 114 -24.37 16.09 0.70
C GLU A 114 -25.69 15.29 0.71
N PRO A 115 -26.77 15.86 1.28
CA PRO A 115 -28.07 15.18 1.39
C PRO A 115 -28.69 14.85 0.02
N ASP A 116 -28.40 15.66 -0.99
CA ASP A 116 -28.98 15.61 -2.33
C ASP A 116 -28.03 14.97 -3.38
N GLY A 117 -27.04 14.19 -2.92
CA GLY A 117 -25.97 13.57 -3.72
C GLY A 117 -26.46 12.97 -5.04
N SER A 118 -26.11 13.66 -6.12
CA SER A 118 -26.50 13.37 -7.50
C SER A 118 -26.12 11.94 -7.92
N TRP A 119 -27.10 11.16 -8.39
CA TRP A 119 -26.95 9.83 -9.01
C TRP A 119 -26.06 8.82 -8.26
N GLY A 120 -26.28 8.66 -6.95
CA GLY A 120 -26.27 7.36 -6.26
C GLY A 120 -24.94 6.63 -6.03
N ASP A 121 -23.83 7.03 -6.64
CA ASP A 121 -22.53 6.38 -6.48
C ASP A 121 -21.45 7.38 -6.04
N PHE A 122 -21.14 7.41 -4.73
CA PHE A 122 -20.00 8.19 -4.22
C PHE A 122 -18.69 7.64 -4.81
N LYS A 123 -17.86 8.52 -5.36
CA LYS A 123 -16.58 8.13 -5.96
C LYS A 123 -15.60 7.67 -4.89
N ILE A 124 -14.64 6.83 -5.28
CA ILE A 124 -13.62 6.29 -4.35
C ILE A 124 -12.86 7.39 -3.61
N HIS A 125 -12.57 8.52 -4.27
CA HIS A 125 -11.86 9.63 -3.63
C HIS A 125 -12.72 10.38 -2.61
N GLU A 126 -14.03 10.50 -2.82
CA GLU A 126 -14.99 11.08 -1.87
C GLU A 126 -15.07 10.20 -0.62
N GLN A 127 -15.22 8.88 -0.82
CA GLN A 127 -15.19 7.90 0.28
C GLN A 127 -13.89 7.96 1.08
N THR A 128 -12.75 8.06 0.39
CA THR A 128 -11.43 8.17 1.04
C THR A 128 -11.31 9.48 1.82
N ALA A 129 -11.81 10.60 1.28
CA ALA A 129 -11.78 11.89 1.95
C ALA A 129 -12.64 11.91 3.23
N ALA A 130 -13.87 11.38 3.16
CA ALA A 130 -14.73 11.22 4.32
C ALA A 130 -14.09 10.30 5.37
N GLU A 131 -13.48 9.21 4.95
CA GLU A 131 -12.75 8.32 5.85
C GLU A 131 -11.57 9.03 6.54
N VAL A 132 -10.77 9.81 5.79
CA VAL A 132 -9.67 10.60 6.36
C VAL A 132 -10.18 11.60 7.39
N GLN A 133 -11.32 12.25 7.13
CA GLN A 133 -11.94 13.16 8.09
C GLN A 133 -12.36 12.43 9.38
N LEU A 134 -13.00 11.26 9.27
CA LEU A 134 -13.39 10.44 10.42
C LEU A 134 -12.17 9.96 11.23
N ILE A 135 -11.08 9.57 10.56
CA ILE A 135 -9.81 9.21 11.21
C ILE A 135 -9.21 10.43 11.93
N THR A 136 -9.22 11.59 11.28
CA THR A 136 -8.69 12.85 11.85
C THR A 136 -9.51 13.31 13.05
N ALA A 137 -10.81 13.06 13.05
CA ALA A 137 -11.72 13.31 14.17
C ALA A 137 -11.61 12.26 15.30
N CYS A 138 -10.73 11.26 15.17
CA CYS A 138 -10.58 10.12 16.09
C CYS A 138 -11.84 9.24 16.22
N GLU A 139 -12.75 9.27 15.23
CA GLU A 139 -13.96 8.45 15.19
C GLU A 139 -13.73 7.07 14.54
N LEU A 140 -12.65 6.93 13.77
CA LEU A 140 -12.21 5.68 13.16
C LEU A 140 -10.71 5.43 13.40
N GLU A 141 -10.35 4.17 13.63
CA GLU A 141 -8.95 3.77 13.68
C GLU A 141 -8.32 3.80 12.27
N GLY A 142 -7.20 4.49 12.15
CA GLY A 142 -6.44 4.55 10.91
C GLY A 142 -5.20 5.39 11.09
N HIS A 143 -4.20 5.17 10.24
CA HIS A 143 -3.06 6.06 10.15
C HIS A 143 -3.33 6.99 8.97
N PRO A 144 -3.60 8.29 9.17
CA PRO A 144 -3.81 9.22 8.07
C PRO A 144 -2.44 9.63 7.50
N SER A 145 -1.65 8.65 7.04
CA SER A 145 -0.28 8.94 6.63
C SER A 145 -0.29 9.71 5.31
N GLN A 146 -0.08 11.02 5.44
CA GLN A 146 0.12 12.00 4.39
C GLN A 146 -1.13 12.29 3.54
N LEU A 147 -1.93 13.24 4.04
CA LEU A 147 -2.59 14.21 3.17
C LEU A 147 -1.63 14.58 2.03
N SER A 148 -2.07 14.32 0.80
CA SER A 148 -1.66 15.01 -0.43
C SER A 148 -0.64 16.14 -0.21
N GLY A 149 0.64 15.87 -0.53
CA GLY A 149 1.66 16.90 -0.72
C GLY A 149 2.32 17.48 0.54
N LYS A 150 3.42 16.86 0.97
CA LYS A 150 4.63 17.57 1.45
C LYS A 150 5.82 16.61 1.50
N GLU A 151 6.92 17.05 0.87
CA GLU A 151 8.22 16.38 0.78
C GLU A 151 8.63 15.69 2.09
N VAL A 152 8.90 14.39 2.02
CA VAL A 152 9.74 13.72 3.01
C VAL A 152 11.18 13.94 2.56
N LYS A 153 11.82 15.02 3.00
CA LYS A 153 13.27 15.13 2.97
C LYS A 153 13.84 14.19 4.04
N ILE A 154 14.21 12.99 3.60
CA ILE A 154 15.09 12.12 4.38
C ILE A 154 16.50 12.66 4.23
N TYR A 155 16.96 13.40 5.25
CA TYR A 155 18.36 13.79 5.37
C TYR A 155 19.18 12.58 5.82
N GLU A 156 20.32 12.43 5.15
CA GLU A 156 21.43 11.54 5.46
C GLU A 156 21.98 11.80 6.88
N THR A 157 22.39 10.73 7.55
CA THR A 157 23.61 10.66 8.37
C THR A 157 24.12 9.24 8.33
#